data_AF-A0A534BJ73-F1
#
_entry.id   AF-A0A534BJ73-F1
#
_cell.length_a   1.000
_cell.length_b   1.000
_cell.length_c   1.000
_cell.angle_alpha   90.00
_cell.angle_beta   90.00
_cell.angle_gamma   90.00
#
_symmetry.space_group_name_H-M   'P 1'
#
loop_
_entity.id
_entity.type
_entity.pdbx_description
1 polymer ?
#
loop_
_entity_poly.entity_id
_entity_poly.type
_entity_poly.pdbx_seq_one_letter_code
_entity_poly.pdbx_strand_id
1 'polypeptide(L)'
;MAVLIVLALAPLWVTGMFGRGLWTPDEPREADIAWRMSRQSDRTLPQLAGTPFLEKPPLSYWMSGAAISLLGDSAAAERAPNLLYAAVTAVAVGALALSMDTGAVAALIAALVAASALTAFRVAVWLAPDACLLAGNALALLGAWRGTRAPPGPAKAAGYTLMHLGAAVGFMAKSAPGWLVPAMALLTLIVWERRWSELRRWELYAGLALQGLIIGPWVLAVARSEHGADALRALFWNNVVGRFTRID
;
A
#
# COMPACT_ATOMS: atom_id res chain seq x y z
N MET A 1 13.06 -18.34 6.70
CA MET A 1 11.96 -18.40 5.72
C MET A 1 11.84 -17.13 4.88
N ALA A 2 11.67 -15.94 5.48
CA ALA A 2 11.55 -14.68 4.71
C ALA A 2 12.71 -14.44 3.72
N VAL A 3 13.96 -14.63 4.15
CA VAL A 3 15.14 -14.52 3.28
C VAL A 3 15.06 -15.48 2.09
N LEU A 4 14.66 -16.74 2.33
CA LEU A 4 14.52 -17.74 1.26
C LEU A 4 13.44 -17.36 0.25
N ILE A 5 12.29 -16.84 0.72
CA ILE A 5 11.21 -16.34 -0.14
C ILE A 5 11.74 -15.23 -1.05
N VAL A 6 12.42 -14.24 -0.47
CA VAL A 6 12.96 -13.10 -1.22
C VAL A 6 14.02 -13.56 -2.21
N LEU A 7 14.98 -14.40 -1.80
CA LEU A 7 16.03 -14.90 -2.69
C LEU A 7 15.46 -15.73 -3.86
N ALA A 8 14.41 -16.52 -3.62
CA ALA A 8 13.78 -17.32 -4.67
C ALA A 8 13.01 -16.47 -5.70
N LEU A 9 12.40 -15.35 -5.28
CA LEU A 9 11.58 -14.49 -6.13
C LEU A 9 12.35 -13.30 -6.73
N ALA A 10 13.47 -12.91 -6.13
CA ALA A 10 14.26 -11.76 -6.57
C ALA A 10 14.65 -11.82 -8.05
N PRO A 11 15.10 -12.96 -8.64
CA PRO A 11 15.42 -13.02 -10.06
C PRO A 11 14.23 -12.66 -10.96
N LEU A 12 13.03 -13.11 -10.59
CA LEU A 12 11.79 -12.80 -11.33
C LEU A 12 11.49 -11.30 -11.28
N TRP A 13 11.54 -10.69 -10.09
CA TRP A 13 11.25 -9.26 -9.94
C TRP A 13 12.31 -8.37 -10.59
N VAL A 14 13.59 -8.65 -10.37
CA VAL A 14 14.72 -7.87 -10.91
C VAL A 14 14.68 -7.84 -12.44
N THR A 15 14.43 -8.99 -13.08
CA THR A 15 14.33 -9.06 -14.55
C THR A 15 13.15 -8.25 -15.09
N GLY A 16 11.98 -8.32 -14.45
CA GLY A 16 10.81 -7.55 -14.88
C GLY A 16 10.87 -6.05 -14.58
N MET A 17 11.61 -5.64 -13.53
CA MET A 17 11.69 -4.25 -13.06
C MET A 17 12.83 -3.43 -13.66
N PHE A 18 13.95 -4.05 -14.07
CA PHE A 18 15.14 -3.26 -14.41
C PHE A 18 15.64 -3.45 -15.86
N GLY A 19 15.18 -4.49 -16.56
CA GLY A 19 15.63 -4.79 -17.93
C GLY A 19 14.84 -4.12 -19.06
N ARG A 20 14.04 -3.08 -18.79
CA ARG A 20 13.12 -2.49 -19.78
C ARG A 20 12.88 -0.99 -19.54
N GLY A 21 12.45 -0.29 -20.59
CA GLY A 21 11.93 1.08 -20.51
C GLY A 21 10.52 1.17 -19.91
N LEU A 22 9.97 2.38 -19.90
CA LEU A 22 8.61 2.66 -19.44
C LEU A 22 7.58 2.17 -20.47
N TRP A 23 6.58 1.45 -20.01
CA TRP A 23 5.51 0.89 -20.82
C TRP A 23 4.23 1.72 -20.76
N THR A 24 3.68 2.03 -21.93
CA THR A 24 2.39 2.70 -22.08
C THR A 24 1.23 1.79 -21.62
N PRO A 25 0.10 2.37 -21.16
CA PRO A 25 -0.17 3.81 -21.12
C PRO A 25 0.24 4.49 -19.80
N ASP A 26 0.37 3.76 -18.70
CA ASP A 26 0.44 4.36 -17.37
C ASP A 26 1.84 4.77 -16.91
N GLU A 27 2.87 3.95 -17.17
CA GLU A 27 4.20 4.19 -16.57
C GLU A 27 4.81 5.54 -16.94
N PRO A 28 4.71 6.06 -18.18
CA PRO A 28 5.21 7.40 -18.50
C PRO A 28 4.58 8.51 -17.67
N ARG A 29 3.28 8.38 -17.34
CA ARG A 29 2.57 9.35 -16.49
C ARG A 29 3.07 9.26 -15.05
N GLU A 30 3.14 8.05 -14.50
CA GLU A 30 3.58 7.84 -13.11
C GLU A 30 5.07 8.22 -12.95
N ALA A 31 5.88 8.03 -13.99
CA ALA A 31 7.28 8.46 -14.08
C ALA A 31 7.43 9.98 -14.03
N ASP A 32 6.69 10.74 -14.85
CA ASP A 32 6.73 12.23 -14.83
C ASP A 32 6.38 12.75 -13.43
N ILE A 33 5.36 12.17 -12.78
CA ILE A 33 4.96 12.56 -11.43
C ILE A 33 6.09 12.26 -10.43
N ALA A 34 6.64 11.05 -10.43
CA ALA A 34 7.73 10.66 -9.53
C ALA A 34 8.99 11.51 -9.74
N TRP A 35 9.33 11.79 -11.00
CA TRP A 35 10.44 12.65 -11.37
C TRP A 35 10.25 14.08 -10.84
N ARG A 36 9.06 14.68 -11.03
CA ARG A 36 8.74 16.00 -10.48
C ARG A 36 8.82 16.01 -8.97
N MET A 37 8.30 14.97 -8.30
CA MET A 37 8.39 14.81 -6.85
C MET A 37 9.84 14.78 -6.35
N SER A 38 10.79 14.30 -7.16
CA SER A 38 12.23 14.36 -6.83
C SER A 38 12.80 15.78 -6.91
N ARG A 39 12.31 16.62 -7.83
CA ARG A 39 12.85 17.96 -8.14
C ARG A 39 12.12 19.11 -7.45
N GLN A 40 10.83 18.95 -7.17
CA GLN A 40 10.02 20.01 -6.57
C GLN A 40 10.36 20.22 -5.09
N SER A 41 10.29 21.48 -4.66
CA SER A 41 10.53 21.89 -3.27
C SER A 41 9.36 21.49 -2.38
N ASP A 42 8.13 21.80 -2.78
CA ASP A 42 6.92 21.36 -2.10
C ASP A 42 6.52 19.96 -2.58
N ARG A 43 6.66 18.96 -1.71
CA ARG A 43 6.32 17.55 -1.97
C ARG A 43 4.97 17.15 -1.39
N THR A 44 4.13 18.11 -1.00
CA THR A 44 2.80 17.84 -0.42
C THR A 44 1.85 17.24 -1.45
N LEU A 45 1.81 17.84 -2.64
CA LEU A 45 0.94 17.43 -3.74
C LEU A 45 1.78 16.97 -4.94
N PRO A 46 1.51 15.78 -5.51
CA PRO A 46 2.12 15.37 -6.77
C PRO A 46 1.69 16.31 -7.89
N GLN A 47 2.55 16.46 -8.89
CA GLN A 47 2.25 17.26 -10.08
C GLN A 47 2.36 16.41 -11.34
N LEU A 48 1.47 16.64 -12.29
CA LEU A 48 1.52 16.08 -13.64
C LEU A 48 1.53 17.24 -14.63
N ALA A 49 2.55 17.29 -15.50
CA ALA A 49 2.72 18.38 -16.46
C ALA A 49 2.65 19.80 -15.84
N GLY A 50 3.12 19.95 -14.59
CA GLY A 50 3.12 21.23 -13.85
C GLY A 50 1.80 21.59 -13.16
N THR A 51 0.80 20.73 -13.21
CA THR A 51 -0.49 20.92 -12.52
C THR A 51 -0.62 19.97 -11.33
N PRO A 52 -1.25 20.37 -10.21
CA PRO A 52 -1.50 19.46 -9.09
C PRO A 52 -2.30 18.22 -9.53
N PHE A 53 -1.74 17.03 -9.29
CA PHE A 53 -2.34 15.74 -9.60
C PHE A 53 -3.15 15.24 -8.39
N LEU A 54 -4.39 15.70 -8.28
CA LEU A 54 -5.25 15.49 -7.11
C LEU A 54 -6.02 14.17 -7.14
N GLU A 55 -5.40 13.07 -7.59
CA GLU A 55 -6.07 11.76 -7.67
C GLU A 55 -5.71 10.82 -6.52
N LYS A 56 -4.46 10.86 -6.04
CA LYS A 56 -3.91 9.85 -5.14
C LYS A 56 -2.99 10.51 -4.11
N PRO A 57 -2.90 9.96 -2.88
CA PRO A 57 -1.90 10.39 -1.91
C PRO A 57 -0.47 10.05 -2.39
N PRO A 58 0.56 10.69 -1.82
CA PRO A 58 1.86 10.81 -2.48
C PRO A 58 2.88 9.71 -2.17
N LEU A 59 2.58 8.69 -1.34
CA LEU A 59 3.63 7.80 -0.81
C LEU A 59 4.42 7.06 -1.89
N SER A 60 3.73 6.52 -2.91
CA SER A 60 4.42 5.84 -4.00
C SER A 60 5.33 6.79 -4.77
N TYR A 61 4.91 8.04 -4.99
CA TYR A 61 5.72 9.04 -5.66
C TYR A 61 6.86 9.57 -4.78
N TRP A 62 6.68 9.68 -3.45
CA TRP A 62 7.75 10.01 -2.52
C TRP A 62 8.86 8.96 -2.56
N MET A 63 8.49 7.68 -2.55
CA MET A 63 9.45 6.58 -2.57
C MET A 63 10.19 6.52 -3.91
N SER A 64 9.49 6.65 -5.04
CA SER A 64 10.13 6.70 -6.36
C SER A 64 10.99 7.95 -6.52
N GLY A 65 10.52 9.13 -6.11
CA GLY A 65 11.29 10.37 -6.16
C GLY A 65 12.56 10.34 -5.29
N ALA A 66 12.49 9.69 -4.12
CA ALA A 66 13.66 9.43 -3.29
C ALA A 66 14.65 8.48 -3.97
N ALA A 67 14.15 7.40 -4.59
CA ALA A 67 15.00 6.47 -5.34
C ALA A 67 15.69 7.15 -6.54
N ILE A 68 15.00 8.01 -7.29
CA ILE A 68 15.58 8.84 -8.36
C ILE A 68 16.71 9.72 -7.81
N SER A 69 16.49 10.36 -6.65
CA SER A 69 17.48 11.23 -6.02
C SER A 69 18.74 10.48 -5.56
N LEU A 70 18.62 9.20 -5.22
CA LEU A 70 19.73 8.36 -4.73
C LEU A 70 20.45 7.57 -5.83
N LEU A 71 19.71 7.09 -6.84
CA LEU A 71 20.20 6.16 -7.85
C LEU A 71 20.36 6.80 -9.24
N GLY A 72 19.89 8.04 -9.42
CA GLY A 72 19.91 8.76 -10.68
C GLY A 72 18.62 8.67 -11.48
N ASP A 73 18.57 9.47 -12.54
CA ASP A 73 17.39 9.66 -13.40
C ASP A 73 17.26 8.50 -14.40
N SER A 74 16.49 7.48 -14.05
CA SER A 74 16.26 6.31 -14.91
C SER A 74 14.97 5.58 -14.57
N ALA A 75 14.38 4.92 -15.58
CA ALA A 75 13.21 4.06 -15.40
C ALA A 75 13.45 2.92 -14.39
N ALA A 76 14.70 2.50 -14.19
CA ALA A 76 15.07 1.50 -13.20
C ALA A 76 15.03 2.08 -11.78
N ALA A 77 15.59 3.28 -11.58
CA ALA A 77 15.56 3.97 -10.30
C ALA A 77 14.13 4.24 -9.81
N GLU A 78 13.25 4.68 -10.72
CA GLU A 78 11.84 4.95 -10.41
C GLU A 78 11.08 3.72 -9.89
N ARG A 79 11.42 2.52 -10.42
CA ARG A 79 10.82 1.24 -10.02
C ARG A 79 11.55 0.55 -8.88
N ALA A 80 12.69 1.05 -8.43
CA ALA A 80 13.45 0.42 -7.34
C ALA A 80 12.61 0.20 -6.05
N PRO A 81 11.71 1.11 -5.63
CA PRO A 81 10.83 0.85 -4.48
C PRO A 81 9.89 -0.35 -4.67
N ASN A 82 9.54 -0.72 -5.90
CA ASN A 82 8.66 -1.85 -6.14
C ASN A 82 9.26 -3.17 -5.66
N LEU A 83 10.59 -3.30 -5.64
CA LEU A 83 11.24 -4.49 -5.09
C LEU A 83 10.93 -4.65 -3.59
N LEU A 84 10.93 -3.54 -2.84
CA LEU A 84 10.51 -3.53 -1.44
C LEU A 84 9.04 -3.92 -1.31
N TYR A 85 8.15 -3.36 -2.14
CA TYR A 85 6.73 -3.67 -2.09
C TYR A 85 6.44 -5.15 -2.40
N ALA A 86 7.12 -5.71 -3.40
CA ALA A 86 7.02 -7.11 -3.77
C ALA A 86 7.51 -8.04 -2.63
N ALA A 87 8.65 -7.69 -2.01
CA ALA A 87 9.20 -8.42 -0.87
C ALA A 87 8.27 -8.39 0.34
N VAL A 88 7.75 -7.21 0.70
CA VAL A 88 6.77 -7.04 1.79
C VAL A 88 5.52 -7.88 1.52
N THR A 89 5.00 -7.84 0.30
CA THR A 89 3.83 -8.63 -0.10
C THR A 89 4.08 -10.13 0.09
N ALA A 90 5.18 -10.65 -0.47
CA ALA A 90 5.51 -12.08 -0.39
C ALA A 90 5.72 -12.55 1.06
N VAL A 91 6.45 -11.76 1.85
CA VAL A 91 6.72 -12.07 3.26
C VAL A 91 5.44 -12.00 4.10
N ALA A 92 4.59 -10.99 3.87
CA ALA A 92 3.33 -10.85 4.60
C ALA A 92 2.37 -12.01 4.31
N VAL A 93 2.26 -12.46 3.05
CA VAL A 93 1.43 -13.62 2.68
C VAL A 93 1.98 -14.91 3.28
N GLY A 94 3.30 -15.14 3.21
CA GLY A 94 3.91 -16.31 3.86
C GLY A 94 3.73 -16.29 5.38
N ALA A 95 3.87 -15.13 6.02
CA ALA A 95 3.64 -14.95 7.44
C ALA A 95 2.17 -15.14 7.83
N LEU A 96 1.24 -14.80 6.94
CA LEU A 96 -0.19 -15.03 7.12
C LEU A 96 -0.48 -16.53 7.11
N ALA A 97 0.00 -17.25 6.10
CA ALA A 97 -0.13 -18.71 6.03
C ALA A 97 0.45 -19.41 7.27
N LEU A 98 1.65 -19.00 7.73
CA LEU A 98 2.20 -19.51 8.99
C LEU A 98 1.29 -19.25 10.19
N SER A 99 0.66 -18.07 10.27
CA SER A 99 -0.27 -17.76 11.36
C SER A 99 -1.62 -18.49 11.27
N MET A 100 -1.84 -19.27 10.21
CA MET A 100 -2.96 -20.19 10.04
C MET A 100 -2.55 -21.64 10.37
N ASP A 101 -1.37 -21.85 10.97
CA ASP A 101 -0.83 -23.16 11.37
C ASP A 101 -0.71 -24.18 10.22
N THR A 102 -0.52 -23.69 8.98
CA THR A 102 -0.40 -24.56 7.79
C THR A 102 0.95 -25.29 7.68
N GLY A 103 1.91 -24.95 8.54
CA GLY A 103 3.30 -25.40 8.44
C GLY A 103 4.17 -24.61 7.46
N ALA A 104 5.49 -24.77 7.57
CA ALA A 104 6.47 -23.95 6.86
C ALA A 104 6.49 -24.15 5.33
N VAL A 105 6.25 -25.37 4.86
CA VAL A 105 6.24 -25.68 3.42
C VAL A 105 5.03 -25.03 2.74
N ALA A 106 3.84 -25.17 3.32
CA ALA A 106 2.63 -24.53 2.79
C ALA A 106 2.75 -22.99 2.81
N ALA A 107 3.36 -22.41 3.84
CA ALA A 107 3.61 -20.98 3.91
C ALA A 107 4.61 -20.49 2.86
N LEU A 108 5.66 -21.26 2.58
CA LEU A 108 6.60 -20.98 1.49
C LEU A 108 5.88 -21.03 0.13
N ILE A 109 5.07 -22.07 -0.12
CA ILE A 109 4.30 -22.21 -1.37
C ILE A 109 3.32 -21.03 -1.51
N ALA A 110 2.60 -20.66 -0.46
CA ALA A 110 1.67 -19.53 -0.48
C ALA A 110 2.38 -18.22 -0.86
N ALA A 111 3.55 -17.95 -0.27
CA ALA A 111 4.35 -16.78 -0.61
C ALA A 111 4.84 -16.81 -2.07
N LEU A 112 5.37 -17.94 -2.54
CA LEU A 112 5.86 -18.10 -3.90
C LEU A 112 4.73 -17.91 -4.92
N VAL A 113 3.58 -18.57 -4.73
CA VAL A 113 2.43 -18.46 -5.63
C VAL A 113 1.88 -17.03 -5.63
N ALA A 114 1.67 -16.43 -4.46
CA ALA A 114 1.08 -15.10 -4.37
C ALA A 114 1.94 -14.01 -5.03
N ALA A 115 3.27 -14.15 -5.00
CA ALA A 115 4.18 -13.18 -5.59
C ALA A 115 4.65 -13.50 -7.03
N SER A 116 4.39 -14.71 -7.53
CA SER A 116 4.73 -15.11 -8.91
C SER A 116 3.52 -15.26 -9.82
N ALA A 117 2.30 -15.32 -9.27
CA ALA A 117 1.07 -15.31 -10.05
C ALA A 117 1.07 -14.12 -11.01
N LEU A 118 0.65 -14.34 -12.26
CA LEU A 118 0.84 -13.38 -13.36
C LEU A 118 0.36 -11.96 -13.02
N THR A 119 -0.80 -11.82 -12.38
CA THR A 119 -1.34 -10.51 -11.98
C THR A 119 -0.47 -9.84 -10.91
N ALA A 120 -0.05 -10.58 -9.88
CA ALA A 120 0.78 -10.04 -8.81
C ALA A 120 2.18 -9.69 -9.33
N PHE A 121 2.75 -10.52 -10.21
CA PHE A 121 3.98 -10.22 -10.92
C PHE A 121 3.86 -8.94 -11.74
N ARG A 122 2.81 -8.81 -12.56
CA ARG A 122 2.54 -7.60 -13.35
C ARG A 122 2.44 -6.36 -12.46
N VAL A 123 1.67 -6.43 -11.37
CA VAL A 123 1.53 -5.33 -10.41
C VAL A 123 2.88 -4.97 -9.80
N ALA A 124 3.69 -5.95 -9.39
CA ALA A 124 5.00 -5.71 -8.81
C ALA A 124 5.95 -5.01 -9.80
N VAL A 125 5.99 -5.43 -11.06
CA VAL A 125 6.98 -4.89 -12.02
C VAL A 125 6.56 -3.58 -12.69
N TRP A 126 5.29 -3.18 -12.55
CA TRP A 126 4.73 -1.97 -13.15
C TRP A 126 4.91 -0.75 -12.24
N LEU A 127 5.39 0.37 -12.79
CA LEU A 127 5.43 1.65 -12.08
C LEU A 127 4.01 2.18 -11.90
N ALA A 128 3.40 1.82 -10.78
CA ALA A 128 2.10 2.29 -10.37
C ALA A 128 1.94 2.20 -8.85
N PRO A 129 1.05 3.00 -8.24
CA PRO A 129 0.78 2.93 -6.79
C PRO A 129 0.22 1.58 -6.31
N ASP A 130 -0.26 0.75 -7.23
CA ASP A 130 -0.85 -0.56 -7.01
C ASP A 130 0.08 -1.53 -6.27
N ALA A 131 1.39 -1.52 -6.56
CA ALA A 131 2.35 -2.36 -5.86
C ALA A 131 2.45 -1.99 -4.36
N CYS A 132 2.50 -0.69 -4.07
CA CYS A 132 2.55 -0.17 -2.71
C CYS A 132 1.23 -0.45 -1.96
N LEU A 133 0.09 -0.27 -2.63
CA LEU A 133 -1.23 -0.65 -2.11
C LEU A 133 -1.30 -2.14 -1.77
N LEU A 134 -0.83 -3.01 -2.67
CA LEU A 134 -0.83 -4.46 -2.47
C LEU A 134 0.02 -4.85 -1.25
N ALA A 135 1.20 -4.26 -1.10
CA ALA A 135 2.06 -4.48 0.07
C ALA A 135 1.38 -4.02 1.38
N GLY A 136 0.79 -2.83 1.39
CA GLY A 136 0.02 -2.31 2.52
C GLY A 136 -1.15 -3.22 2.89
N ASN A 137 -1.93 -3.67 1.92
CA ASN A 137 -3.06 -4.58 2.13
C ASN A 137 -2.62 -5.97 2.60
N ALA A 138 -1.51 -6.51 2.10
CA ALA A 138 -0.98 -7.80 2.55
C ALA A 138 -0.58 -7.73 4.05
N LEU A 139 0.08 -6.64 4.47
CA LEU A 139 0.36 -6.38 5.89
C LEU A 139 -0.93 -6.18 6.69
N ALA A 140 -1.90 -5.46 6.13
CA ALA A 140 -3.16 -5.18 6.80
C ALA A 140 -3.93 -6.47 7.10
N LEU A 141 -4.02 -7.38 6.13
CA LEU A 141 -4.69 -8.67 6.26
C LEU A 141 -3.95 -9.62 7.22
N LEU A 142 -2.62 -9.63 7.20
CA LEU A 142 -1.81 -10.33 8.19
C LEU A 142 -2.11 -9.84 9.61
N GLY A 143 -2.14 -8.52 9.80
CA GLY A 143 -2.49 -7.90 11.08
C GLY A 143 -3.91 -8.22 11.52
N ALA A 144 -4.89 -8.14 10.61
CA ALA A 144 -6.29 -8.45 10.87
C ALA A 144 -6.47 -9.90 11.33
N TRP A 145 -5.81 -10.85 10.65
CA TRP A 145 -5.83 -12.25 11.05
C TRP A 145 -5.22 -12.45 12.44
N ARG A 146 -4.01 -11.93 12.68
CA ARG A 146 -3.35 -12.05 14.00
C ARG A 146 -4.16 -11.39 15.12
N GLY A 147 -4.72 -10.22 14.87
CA GLY A 147 -5.56 -9.48 15.81
C GLY A 147 -6.81 -10.29 16.18
N THR A 148 -7.53 -10.80 15.17
CA THR A 148 -8.76 -11.58 15.41
C THR A 148 -8.51 -12.93 16.07
N ARG A 149 -7.36 -13.58 15.85
CA ARG A 149 -7.05 -14.90 16.44
C ARG A 149 -6.37 -14.83 17.81
N ALA A 150 -5.76 -13.70 18.16
CA ALA A 150 -5.08 -13.56 19.45
C ALA A 150 -6.07 -13.43 20.63
N PRO A 151 -5.69 -13.90 21.84
CA PRO A 151 -6.44 -13.62 23.05
C PRO A 151 -6.43 -12.11 23.38
N PRO A 152 -7.38 -11.61 24.17
CA PRO A 152 -7.40 -10.21 24.62
C PRO A 152 -6.08 -9.80 25.27
N GLY A 153 -5.64 -8.57 25.00
CA GLY A 153 -4.36 -8.05 25.52
C GLY A 153 -3.34 -7.67 24.43
N PRO A 154 -2.05 -7.56 24.81
CA PRO A 154 -1.03 -6.94 23.95
C PRO A 154 -0.84 -7.59 22.59
N ALA A 155 -0.95 -8.92 22.49
CA ALA A 155 -0.79 -9.63 21.22
C ALA A 155 -1.91 -9.29 20.21
N LYS A 156 -3.15 -9.19 20.68
CA LYS A 156 -4.29 -8.75 19.87
C LYS A 156 -4.13 -7.29 19.43
N ALA A 157 -3.75 -6.41 20.35
CA ALA A 157 -3.47 -5.00 20.04
C ALA A 157 -2.33 -4.86 19.01
N ALA A 158 -1.26 -5.66 19.11
CA ALA A 158 -0.18 -5.67 18.14
C ALA A 158 -0.65 -6.13 16.75
N GLY A 159 -1.49 -7.16 16.68
CA GLY A 159 -2.11 -7.62 15.42
C GLY A 159 -2.93 -6.52 14.75
N TYR A 160 -3.85 -5.88 15.48
CA TYR A 160 -4.65 -4.79 14.93
C TYR A 160 -3.83 -3.52 14.65
N THR A 161 -2.76 -3.27 15.41
CA THR A 161 -1.83 -2.16 15.11
C THR A 161 -1.12 -2.41 13.77
N LEU A 162 -0.69 -3.64 13.50
CA LEU A 162 -0.14 -4.03 12.19
C LEU A 162 -1.19 -3.89 11.08
N MET A 163 -2.46 -4.23 11.37
CA MET A 163 -3.56 -4.02 10.43
C MET A 163 -3.66 -2.54 10.03
N HIS A 164 -3.68 -1.66 11.02
CA HIS A 164 -3.76 -0.21 10.82
C HIS A 164 -2.54 0.39 10.14
N LEU A 165 -1.33 -0.11 10.44
CA LEU A 165 -0.11 0.28 9.72
C LEU A 165 -0.23 -0.04 8.24
N GLY A 166 -0.61 -1.27 7.90
CA GLY A 166 -0.81 -1.69 6.51
C GLY A 166 -1.90 -0.88 5.81
N ALA A 167 -3.01 -0.61 6.50
CA ALA A 167 -4.11 0.20 6.00
C ALA A 167 -3.70 1.66 5.75
N ALA A 168 -2.87 2.24 6.62
CA ALA A 168 -2.34 3.59 6.45
C ALA A 168 -1.36 3.68 5.26
N VAL A 169 -0.49 2.69 5.10
CA VAL A 169 0.40 2.59 3.93
C VAL A 169 -0.42 2.46 2.64
N GLY A 170 -1.43 1.58 2.63
CA GLY A 170 -2.33 1.42 1.49
C GLY A 170 -3.10 2.69 1.15
N PHE A 171 -3.58 3.41 2.17
CA PHE A 171 -4.24 4.69 1.99
C PHE A 171 -3.28 5.73 1.40
N MET A 172 -2.09 5.86 1.97
CA MET A 172 -1.08 6.80 1.47
C MET A 172 -0.56 6.45 0.07
N ALA A 173 -0.80 5.23 -0.43
CA ALA A 173 -0.52 4.83 -1.80
C ALA A 173 -1.67 5.13 -2.77
N LYS A 174 -2.92 4.78 -2.41
CA LYS A 174 -4.05 4.82 -3.37
C LYS A 174 -5.41 5.22 -2.75
N SER A 175 -5.43 5.89 -1.60
CA SER A 175 -6.64 6.36 -0.90
C SER A 175 -7.55 5.20 -0.45
N ALA A 176 -8.87 5.32 -0.65
CA ALA A 176 -9.92 4.45 -0.10
C ALA A 176 -9.66 2.92 -0.19
N PRO A 177 -9.13 2.35 -1.30
CA PRO A 177 -8.82 0.93 -1.38
C PRO A 177 -7.90 0.41 -0.26
N GLY A 178 -7.03 1.25 0.29
CA GLY A 178 -6.16 0.86 1.41
C GLY A 178 -6.91 0.61 2.71
N TRP A 179 -8.07 1.22 2.89
CA TRP A 179 -8.96 0.97 4.03
C TRP A 179 -10.02 -0.07 3.72
N LEU A 180 -10.62 0.01 2.53
CA LEU A 180 -11.75 -0.83 2.15
C LEU A 180 -11.40 -2.32 2.18
N VAL A 181 -10.23 -2.70 1.68
CA VAL A 181 -9.82 -4.12 1.63
C VAL A 181 -9.74 -4.75 3.02
N PRO A 182 -8.92 -4.25 3.98
CA PRO A 182 -8.85 -4.85 5.31
C PRO A 182 -10.15 -4.69 6.10
N ALA A 183 -10.88 -3.57 5.95
CA ALA A 183 -12.15 -3.37 6.64
C ALA A 183 -13.22 -4.38 6.18
N MET A 184 -13.36 -4.59 4.87
CA MET A 184 -14.32 -5.56 4.32
C MET A 184 -13.93 -6.99 4.67
N ALA A 185 -12.64 -7.34 4.61
CA ALA A 185 -12.18 -8.66 5.01
C ALA A 185 -12.48 -8.94 6.49
N LEU A 186 -12.15 -7.98 7.38
CA LEU A 186 -12.41 -8.09 8.81
C LEU A 186 -13.91 -8.18 9.12
N LEU A 187 -14.72 -7.30 8.52
CA LEU A 187 -16.16 -7.31 8.71
C LEU A 187 -16.79 -8.61 8.23
N THR A 188 -16.39 -9.11 7.07
CA THR A 188 -16.85 -10.40 6.53
C THR A 188 -16.53 -11.54 7.50
N LEU A 189 -15.31 -11.58 8.06
CA LEU A 189 -14.92 -12.58 9.04
C LEU A 189 -15.73 -12.47 10.35
N ILE A 190 -15.95 -11.25 10.85
CA ILE A 190 -16.76 -11.00 12.05
C ILE A 190 -18.20 -11.45 11.85
N VAL A 191 -18.80 -11.14 10.69
CA VAL A 191 -20.16 -11.55 10.33
C VAL A 191 -20.24 -13.06 10.23
N TRP A 192 -19.33 -13.68 9.48
CA TRP A 192 -19.28 -15.12 9.25
C TRP A 192 -19.10 -15.92 10.54
N GLU A 193 -18.17 -15.52 11.41
CA GLU A 193 -17.92 -16.17 12.70
C GLU A 193 -18.87 -15.70 13.81
N ARG A 194 -19.76 -14.75 13.52
CA ARG A 194 -20.70 -14.14 14.48
C ARG A 194 -20.02 -13.49 15.71
N ARG A 195 -18.81 -12.96 15.53
CA ARG A 195 -17.95 -12.43 16.60
C ARG A 195 -18.13 -10.92 16.82
N TRP A 196 -19.38 -10.47 16.95
CA TRP A 196 -19.73 -9.04 17.09
C TRP A 196 -19.09 -8.35 18.30
N SER A 197 -18.73 -9.11 19.34
CA SER A 197 -17.99 -8.57 20.51
C SER A 197 -16.63 -8.00 20.13
N GLU A 198 -16.04 -8.42 19.00
CA GLU A 198 -14.77 -7.93 18.48
C GLU A 198 -14.82 -6.44 18.15
N LEU A 199 -15.96 -5.93 17.65
CA LEU A 199 -16.15 -4.52 17.33
C LEU A 199 -16.19 -3.61 18.57
N ARG A 200 -16.34 -4.16 19.77
CA ARG A 200 -16.35 -3.39 21.03
C ARG A 200 -14.99 -3.37 21.73
N ARG A 201 -13.98 -4.04 21.15
CA ARG A 201 -12.66 -4.18 21.75
C ARG A 201 -11.82 -2.95 21.46
N TRP A 202 -11.21 -2.38 22.50
CA TRP A 202 -10.31 -1.25 22.33
C TRP A 202 -9.08 -1.63 21.50
N GLU A 203 -8.63 -2.89 21.56
CA GLU A 203 -7.48 -3.38 20.81
C GLU A 203 -7.67 -3.23 19.30
N LEU A 204 -8.91 -3.37 18.82
CA LEU A 204 -9.27 -3.15 17.41
C LEU A 204 -8.93 -1.72 16.97
N TYR A 205 -9.02 -0.76 17.87
CA TYR A 205 -8.86 0.67 17.59
C TYR A 205 -7.47 1.20 17.98
N ALA A 206 -6.62 0.38 18.59
CA ALA A 206 -5.30 0.80 19.10
C ALA A 206 -4.41 1.44 18.02
N GLY A 207 -4.51 0.97 16.78
CA GLY A 207 -3.72 1.51 15.66
C GLY A 207 -4.32 2.74 14.98
N LEU A 208 -5.49 3.26 15.40
CA LEU A 208 -6.04 4.49 14.83
C LEU A 208 -5.13 5.70 15.05
N ALA A 209 -4.47 5.78 16.21
CA ALA A 209 -3.50 6.84 16.49
C ALA A 209 -2.33 6.81 15.49
N LEU A 210 -1.87 5.63 15.10
CA LEU A 210 -0.82 5.45 14.10
C LEU A 210 -1.29 5.92 12.71
N GLN A 211 -2.53 5.64 12.34
CA GLN A 211 -3.10 6.17 11.10
C GLN A 211 -3.14 7.70 11.11
N GLY A 212 -3.58 8.29 12.23
CA GLY A 212 -3.57 9.74 12.43
C GLY A 212 -2.17 10.34 12.29
N LEU A 213 -1.14 9.69 12.83
CA LEU A 213 0.25 10.13 12.73
C LEU A 213 0.82 10.04 11.30
N ILE A 214 0.42 9.04 10.52
CA ILE A 214 0.93 8.83 9.16
C ILE A 214 0.19 9.69 8.15
N ILE A 215 -1.15 9.72 8.24
CA ILE A 215 -2.04 10.35 7.25
C ILE A 215 -2.28 11.82 7.61
N GLY A 216 -2.48 12.11 8.89
CA GLY A 216 -2.87 13.43 9.39
C GLY A 216 -1.94 14.55 8.97
N PRO A 217 -0.60 14.42 9.14
CA PRO A 217 0.34 15.47 8.72
C PRO A 217 0.25 15.80 7.23
N TRP A 218 0.07 14.78 6.38
CA TRP A 218 -0.09 15.01 4.94
C TRP A 218 -1.42 15.71 4.63
N VAL A 219 -2.53 15.26 5.21
CA VAL A 219 -3.84 15.91 5.03
C VAL A 219 -3.82 17.35 5.50
N LEU A 220 -3.17 17.63 6.64
CA LEU A 220 -3.00 18.98 7.17
C LEU A 220 -2.13 19.86 6.27
N ALA A 221 -1.07 19.30 5.69
CA ALA A 221 -0.25 20.01 4.71
C ALA A 221 -1.05 20.35 3.45
N VAL A 222 -1.85 19.42 2.93
CA VAL A 222 -2.77 19.67 1.80
C VAL A 222 -3.78 20.77 2.16
N ALA A 223 -4.39 20.69 3.35
CA ALA A 223 -5.37 21.68 3.81
C ALA A 223 -4.80 23.11 3.89
N ARG A 224 -3.50 23.25 4.15
CA ARG A 224 -2.79 24.53 4.26
C ARG A 224 -2.24 25.04 2.93
N SER A 225 -2.32 24.26 1.85
CA SER A 225 -1.97 24.74 0.52
C SER A 225 -2.96 25.79 0.03
N GLU A 226 -2.54 26.62 -0.93
CA GLU A 226 -3.31 27.75 -1.47
C GLU A 226 -4.75 27.35 -1.89
N HIS A 227 -4.93 26.14 -2.42
CA HIS A 227 -6.21 25.59 -2.87
C HIS A 227 -6.63 24.36 -2.05
N GLY A 228 -6.29 24.32 -0.75
CA GLY A 228 -6.40 23.12 0.08
C GLY A 228 -7.80 22.53 0.19
N ALA A 229 -8.84 23.37 0.30
CA ALA A 229 -10.23 22.89 0.38
C ALA A 229 -10.68 22.15 -0.90
N ASP A 230 -10.37 22.74 -2.06
CA ASP A 230 -10.69 22.12 -3.36
C ASP A 230 -9.85 20.88 -3.61
N ALA A 231 -8.57 20.89 -3.18
CA ALA A 231 -7.70 19.74 -3.25
C ALA A 231 -8.23 18.54 -2.44
N LEU A 232 -8.69 18.79 -1.21
CA LEU A 232 -9.30 17.76 -0.37
C LEU A 232 -10.63 17.26 -0.96
N ARG A 233 -11.46 18.15 -1.51
CA ARG A 233 -12.70 17.77 -2.21
C ARG A 233 -12.39 16.89 -3.42
N ALA A 234 -11.40 17.25 -4.24
CA ALA A 234 -10.99 16.44 -5.38
C ALA A 234 -10.49 15.04 -4.93
N LEU A 235 -9.58 14.98 -3.95
CA LEU A 235 -8.98 13.74 -3.46
C LEU A 235 -9.98 12.78 -2.81
N PHE A 236 -10.92 13.29 -2.01
CA PHE A 236 -11.79 12.46 -1.17
C PHE A 236 -13.25 12.38 -1.60
N TRP A 237 -13.74 13.37 -2.36
CA TRP A 237 -15.10 13.37 -2.87
C TRP A 237 -15.13 12.97 -4.34
N ASN A 238 -14.52 13.77 -5.22
CA ASN A 238 -14.64 13.56 -6.67
C ASN A 238 -14.04 12.23 -7.10
N ASN A 239 -12.87 11.86 -6.56
CA ASN A 239 -12.21 10.60 -6.91
C ASN A 239 -12.84 9.36 -6.28
N VAL A 240 -13.66 9.50 -5.24
CA VAL A 240 -14.29 8.36 -4.56
C VAL A 240 -15.73 8.18 -5.04
N VAL A 241 -16.50 9.26 -5.10
CA VAL A 241 -17.93 9.25 -5.43
C VAL A 241 -18.14 9.51 -6.93
N GLY A 242 -17.34 10.41 -7.52
CA GLY A 242 -17.51 10.87 -8.90
C GLY A 242 -17.13 9.83 -9.95
N ARG A 243 -16.42 8.79 -9.54
CA ARG A 243 -16.11 7.63 -10.39
C ARG A 243 -17.31 6.69 -10.58
N PHE A 244 -18.27 6.70 -9.65
CA PHE A 244 -19.43 5.80 -9.68
C PHE A 244 -20.75 6.54 -9.93
N THR A 245 -20.77 7.85 -9.72
CA THR A 245 -21.96 8.69 -9.84
C THR A 245 -21.59 10.01 -10.52
N ARG A 246 -22.53 10.62 -11.25
CA ARG A 246 -22.36 11.99 -11.72
C ARG A 246 -22.47 12.92 -10.53
N ILE A 247 -21.48 13.79 -10.35
CA ILE A 247 -21.47 14.83 -9.33
C ILE A 247 -21.46 16.15 -10.08
N ASP A 248 -22.35 17.06 -9.69
CA ASP A 248 -22.41 18.44 -10.18
C ASP A 248 -21.29 19.31 -9.57
#